data_AF-A0A9E6CWD9-F1
#
_entry.id   AF-A0A9E6CWD9-F1
#
_cell.length_a   1.000
_cell.length_b   1.000
_cell.length_c   1.000
_cell.angle_alpha   90.00
_cell.angle_beta   90.00
_cell.angle_gamma   90.00
#
_symmetry.space_group_name_H-M   'P 1'
#
loop_
_entity.id
_entity.type
_entity.pdbx_description
1 polymer ?
#
loop_
_entity_poly.entity_id
_entity_poly.type
_entity_poly.pdbx_seq_one_letter_code
_entity_poly.pdbx_strand_id
1 'polypeptide(L)'
;MFNTAIRICGNESDAEDALQEGFVNAFKHMDKYRGESTFGAWLKRIIINKSLSTLKKSKQFSEVLTSLNEKDHFEYQWEDLADPTLTVEAIKGAIKGLSDGFRMVLTLYLFEGYDHSEIAEILGISESTSKSQYSRAKEKIRKKLETRKNHE
;
A
#
# COMPACT_ATOMS: atom_id res chain seq x y z
N MET A 1 2.57 10.77 -7.41
CA MET A 1 2.61 11.24 -6.01
C MET A 1 1.23 11.29 -5.40
N PHE A 2 0.23 11.95 -6.01
CA PHE A 2 -1.17 11.85 -5.54
C PHE A 2 -1.67 10.40 -5.46
N ASN A 3 -1.43 9.60 -6.51
CA ASN A 3 -1.76 8.17 -6.51
C ASN A 3 -1.07 7.35 -5.39
N THR A 4 0.03 7.84 -4.82
CA THR A 4 0.69 7.22 -3.66
C THR A 4 -0.01 7.68 -2.38
N ALA A 5 -0.22 9.00 -2.24
CA ALA A 5 -0.94 9.58 -1.11
C ALA A 5 -2.35 8.97 -0.96
N ILE A 6 -3.12 8.84 -2.03
CA ILE A 6 -4.48 8.26 -1.98
C ILE A 6 -4.49 6.78 -1.55
N ARG A 7 -3.46 6.00 -1.90
CA ARG A 7 -3.37 4.59 -1.48
C ARG A 7 -3.01 4.45 -0.01
N ILE A 8 -2.24 5.41 0.53
CA ILE A 8 -1.82 5.42 1.93
C ILE A 8 -2.90 6.05 2.81
N CYS A 9 -3.40 7.22 2.44
CA CYS A 9 -4.38 7.96 3.20
C CYS A 9 -5.78 7.36 3.09
N GLY A 10 -6.09 6.64 2.00
CA GLY A 10 -7.36 5.92 1.84
C GLY A 10 -8.58 6.79 1.52
N ASN A 11 -8.45 8.12 1.59
CA ASN A 11 -9.46 9.09 1.19
C ASN A 11 -8.81 10.31 0.51
N GLU A 12 -9.59 11.01 -0.29
CA GLU A 12 -9.13 12.11 -1.15
C GLU A 12 -8.65 13.33 -0.36
N SER A 13 -9.44 13.78 0.64
CA SER A 13 -9.11 14.94 1.47
C SER A 13 -7.75 14.79 2.17
N ASP A 14 -7.54 13.68 2.88
CA ASP A 14 -6.29 13.43 3.58
C ASP A 14 -5.10 13.31 2.61
N ALA A 15 -5.34 12.77 1.41
CA ALA A 15 -4.31 12.64 0.38
C ALA A 15 -3.92 13.98 -0.24
N GLU A 16 -4.89 14.87 -0.49
CA GLU A 16 -4.66 16.24 -0.96
C GLU A 16 -3.88 17.05 0.07
N ASP A 17 -4.29 17.01 1.34
CA ASP A 17 -3.62 17.70 2.45
C ASP A 17 -2.18 17.19 2.63
N ALA A 18 -1.99 15.86 2.65
CA ALA A 18 -0.67 15.26 2.76
C ALA A 18 0.25 15.64 1.59
N LEU A 19 -0.31 15.69 0.38
CA LEU A 19 0.42 16.08 -0.82
C LEU A 19 0.81 17.55 -0.76
N GLN A 20 -0.13 18.44 -0.45
CA GLN A 20 0.09 19.89 -0.37
C GLN A 20 1.15 20.23 0.68
N GLU A 21 0.98 19.74 1.90
CA GLU A 21 1.94 19.98 2.98
C GLU A 21 3.31 19.37 2.66
N GLY A 22 3.32 18.19 2.04
CA GLY A 22 4.56 17.52 1.63
C GLY A 22 5.33 18.31 0.58
N PHE A 23 4.66 18.87 -0.42
CA PHE A 23 5.28 19.78 -1.38
C PHE A 23 5.81 21.04 -0.69
N VAL A 24 4.99 21.72 0.12
CA VAL A 24 5.42 22.92 0.85
C VAL A 24 6.66 22.63 1.69
N ASN A 25 6.70 21.50 2.40
CA ASN A 25 7.87 21.07 3.18
C ASN A 25 9.09 20.82 2.31
N ALA A 26 8.93 20.11 1.18
CA ALA A 26 10.02 19.82 0.26
C ALA A 26 10.61 21.11 -0.34
N PHE A 27 9.78 22.06 -0.78
CA PHE A 27 10.25 23.33 -1.32
C PHE A 27 10.94 24.20 -0.25
N LYS A 28 10.43 24.21 0.99
CA LYS A 28 11.07 24.91 2.12
C LYS A 28 12.45 24.36 2.50
N HIS A 29 12.70 23.08 2.21
CA HIS A 29 13.94 22.39 2.57
C HIS A 29 14.69 21.87 1.33
N MET A 30 14.50 22.52 0.18
CA MET A 30 15.10 22.10 -1.08
C MET A 30 16.64 22.16 -1.04
N ASP A 31 17.20 23.04 -0.21
CA ASP A 31 18.63 23.14 0.10
C ASP A 31 19.21 21.83 0.66
N LYS A 32 18.38 20.96 1.26
CA LYS A 32 18.81 19.66 1.79
C LYS A 32 18.88 18.56 0.73
N TYR A 33 18.45 18.81 -0.49
CA TYR A 33 18.56 17.83 -1.57
C TYR A 33 20.02 17.71 -2.04
N ARG A 34 20.64 16.56 -1.75
CA ARG A 34 22.07 16.30 -2.01
C ARG A 34 22.36 15.66 -3.38
N GLY A 35 21.34 15.34 -4.17
CA GLY A 35 21.52 14.67 -5.46
C GLY A 35 21.89 13.18 -5.40
N GLU A 36 21.78 12.54 -4.23
CA GLU A 36 22.04 11.10 -4.03
C GLU A 36 20.99 10.19 -4.71
N SER A 37 19.84 10.75 -5.05
CA SER A 37 18.76 10.10 -5.83
C SER A 37 18.13 11.12 -6.77
N THR A 38 17.23 10.70 -7.66
CA THR A 38 16.48 11.65 -8.49
C THR A 38 15.63 12.56 -7.60
N PHE A 39 15.42 13.81 -8.02
CA PHE A 39 14.55 14.74 -7.29
C PHE A 39 13.15 14.15 -7.07
N GLY A 40 12.61 13.46 -8.07
CA GLY A 40 11.33 12.77 -7.98
C GLY A 40 11.30 11.69 -6.90
N ALA A 41 12.36 10.88 -6.76
CA ALA A 41 12.46 9.87 -5.72
C ALA A 41 12.58 10.49 -4.32
N TRP A 42 13.42 11.52 -4.18
CA TRP A 42 13.58 12.28 -2.95
C TRP A 42 12.25 12.91 -2.49
N LEU A 43 11.57 13.62 -3.39
CA LEU A 43 10.26 14.21 -3.13
C LEU A 43 9.21 13.15 -2.81
N LYS A 44 9.20 12.01 -3.53
CA LYS A 44 8.26 10.92 -3.27
C LYS A 44 8.42 10.40 -1.83
N ARG A 45 9.64 10.27 -1.30
CA ARG A 45 9.89 9.88 0.10
C ARG A 45 9.27 10.87 1.08
N ILE A 46 9.36 12.18 0.82
CA ILE A 46 8.72 13.21 1.64
C ILE A 46 7.20 13.04 1.64
N ILE A 47 6.60 12.89 0.46
CA ILE A 47 5.15 12.70 0.32
C ILE A 47 4.68 11.42 1.03
N ILE A 48 5.39 10.30 0.88
CA ILE A 48 5.07 9.05 1.56
C ILE A 48 5.09 9.24 3.08
N ASN A 49 6.17 9.80 3.62
CA ASN A 49 6.31 10.04 5.06
C ASN A 49 5.18 10.93 5.59
N LYS A 50 4.81 11.96 4.82
CA LYS A 50 3.70 12.84 5.18
C LYS A 50 2.37 12.10 5.15
N SER A 51 2.11 11.30 4.11
CA SER A 51 0.90 10.49 3.97
C SER A 51 0.76 9.48 5.11
N LEU A 52 1.85 8.81 5.50
CA LEU A 52 1.88 7.90 6.65
C LEU A 52 1.60 8.62 7.97
N SER A 53 2.15 9.83 8.16
CA SER A 53 1.88 10.65 9.33
C SER A 53 0.41 11.09 9.40
N THR A 54 -0.20 11.44 8.26
CA THR A 54 -1.63 11.77 8.16
C THR A 54 -2.48 10.55 8.46
N LEU A 55 -2.19 9.40 7.84
CA LEU A 55 -2.90 8.15 8.11
C LEU A 55 -2.91 7.83 9.60
N LYS A 56 -1.75 7.85 10.28
CA LYS A 56 -1.64 7.54 11.72
C LYS A 56 -2.52 8.40 12.62
N LYS A 57 -2.92 9.60 12.18
CA LYS A 57 -3.80 10.52 12.92
C LYS A 57 -5.28 10.37 12.53
N SER A 58 -5.56 9.69 11.43
CA SER A 58 -6.90 9.50 10.88
C SER A 58 -7.63 8.34 11.56
N LYS A 59 -8.96 8.40 11.59
CA LYS A 59 -9.82 7.28 12.03
C LYS A 59 -9.59 6.03 11.19
N GLN A 60 -9.22 6.20 9.92
CA GLN A 60 -8.96 5.11 8.98
C GLN A 60 -7.79 4.22 9.41
N PHE A 61 -6.84 4.73 10.21
CA PHE A 61 -5.78 3.89 10.75
C PHE A 61 -6.33 2.79 11.67
N SER A 62 -7.37 3.08 12.45
CA SER A 62 -8.01 2.07 13.29
C SER A 62 -8.66 0.96 12.47
N GLU A 63 -9.24 1.29 11.31
CA GLU A 63 -9.84 0.31 10.39
C GLU A 63 -8.77 -0.58 9.74
N VAL A 64 -7.64 0.02 9.34
CA VAL A 64 -6.45 -0.71 8.89
C VAL A 64 -5.98 -1.68 9.98
N LEU A 65 -5.82 -1.22 11.22
CA LEU A 65 -5.40 -2.10 12.33
C LEU A 65 -6.42 -3.21 12.63
N THR A 66 -7.71 -2.91 12.56
CA THR A 66 -8.77 -3.90 12.82
C THR A 66 -8.75 -5.00 11.76
N SER A 67 -8.67 -4.63 10.49
CA SER A 67 -8.57 -5.59 9.39
C SER A 67 -7.25 -6.38 9.41
N LEU A 68 -6.19 -5.86 10.02
CA LEU A 68 -4.94 -6.61 10.20
C LEU A 68 -5.09 -7.78 11.20
N ASN A 69 -6.10 -7.76 12.06
CA ASN A 69 -6.39 -8.81 13.04
C ASN A 69 -7.34 -9.91 12.51
N GLU A 70 -7.87 -9.76 11.29
CA GLU A 70 -8.71 -10.80 10.68
C GLU A 70 -7.89 -12.08 10.45
N LYS A 71 -8.14 -13.08 11.30
CA LYS A 71 -7.59 -14.44 11.15
C LYS A 71 -8.42 -15.22 10.14
N ASP A 72 -8.18 -14.97 8.87
CA ASP A 72 -8.64 -15.85 7.81
C ASP A 72 -7.75 -17.10 7.78
N HIS A 73 -8.33 -18.28 8.05
CA HIS A 73 -7.66 -19.58 7.93
C HIS A 73 -7.49 -19.93 6.45
N PHE A 74 -6.27 -19.92 5.94
CA PHE A 74 -5.97 -20.39 4.57
C PHE A 74 -4.64 -21.11 4.48
N GLU A 75 -4.65 -22.21 3.74
CA GLU A 75 -3.46 -22.94 3.29
C GLU A 75 -2.81 -22.24 2.09
N TYR A 76 -1.48 -22.30 2.04
CA TYR A 76 -0.63 -21.62 1.08
C TYR A 76 -0.23 -22.57 -0.05
N GLN A 77 -0.57 -22.24 -1.30
CA GLN A 77 0.03 -22.83 -2.49
C GLN A 77 0.39 -21.72 -3.48
N TRP A 78 1.63 -21.72 -3.95
CA TRP A 78 2.13 -20.76 -4.93
C TRP A 78 2.46 -21.47 -6.23
N GLU A 79 1.73 -21.12 -7.30
CA GLU A 79 2.06 -21.52 -8.68
C GLU A 79 2.17 -20.25 -9.52
N ASP A 80 3.24 -20.08 -10.30
CA ASP A 80 3.35 -18.92 -11.19
C ASP A 80 2.34 -19.03 -12.34
N LEU A 81 1.36 -18.13 -12.38
CA LEU A 81 0.46 -17.96 -13.52
C LEU A 81 0.85 -16.69 -14.27
N ALA A 82 1.69 -16.85 -15.30
CA ALA A 82 1.84 -15.85 -16.33
C ALA A 82 0.69 -16.02 -17.34
N ASP A 83 -0.44 -15.36 -17.10
CA ASP A 83 -1.63 -15.44 -17.95
C ASP A 83 -1.77 -14.20 -18.85
N PRO A 84 -1.69 -14.34 -20.18
CA PRO A 84 -1.81 -13.22 -21.12
C PRO A 84 -3.21 -12.56 -21.16
N THR A 85 -4.23 -13.12 -20.49
CA THR A 85 -5.58 -12.55 -20.42
C THR A 85 -5.79 -11.56 -19.26
N LEU A 86 -4.79 -11.38 -18.39
CA LEU A 86 -4.86 -10.48 -17.24
C LEU A 86 -4.82 -9.00 -17.66
N THR A 87 -5.94 -8.31 -17.51
CA THR A 87 -6.02 -6.85 -17.71
C THR A 87 -5.65 -6.07 -16.45
N VAL A 88 -5.11 -4.86 -16.64
CA VAL A 88 -4.79 -3.94 -15.55
C VAL A 88 -6.05 -3.59 -14.74
N GLU A 89 -7.19 -3.49 -15.42
CA GLU A 89 -8.51 -3.20 -14.84
C GLU A 89 -8.97 -4.35 -13.92
N ALA A 90 -8.74 -5.61 -14.32
CA ALA A 90 -9.06 -6.77 -13.49
C ALA A 90 -8.21 -6.78 -12.21
N ILE A 91 -6.90 -6.51 -12.31
CA ILE A 91 -6.01 -6.43 -11.15
C ILE A 91 -6.41 -5.28 -10.21
N LYS A 92 -6.71 -4.09 -10.76
CA LYS A 92 -7.20 -2.95 -9.97
C LYS A 92 -8.50 -3.31 -9.24
N GLY A 93 -9.44 -3.99 -9.90
CA GLY A 93 -10.68 -4.46 -9.30
C GLY A 93 -10.47 -5.51 -8.20
N ALA A 94 -9.49 -6.40 -8.38
CA ALA A 94 -9.12 -7.38 -7.37
C ALA A 94 -8.54 -6.70 -6.11
N ILE A 95 -7.57 -5.79 -6.28
CA ILE A 95 -6.96 -5.02 -5.19
C ILE A 95 -8.01 -4.19 -4.45
N LYS A 96 -8.95 -3.55 -5.16
CA LYS A 96 -10.04 -2.77 -4.54
C LYS A 96 -10.96 -3.58 -3.63
N GLY A 97 -11.03 -4.90 -3.81
CA GLY A 97 -11.84 -5.80 -2.98
C GLY A 97 -11.11 -6.38 -1.78
N LEU A 98 -9.84 -6.04 -1.56
CA LEU A 98 -9.12 -6.43 -0.35
C LEU A 98 -9.57 -5.61 0.85
N SER A 99 -9.49 -6.18 2.06
CA SER A 99 -9.59 -5.37 3.28
C SER A 99 -8.42 -4.38 3.37
N ASP A 100 -8.60 -3.33 4.17
CA ASP A 100 -7.66 -2.20 4.18
C ASP A 100 -6.26 -2.61 4.64
N GLY A 101 -6.15 -3.52 5.60
CA GLY A 101 -4.87 -4.09 6.07
C GLY A 101 -4.10 -4.79 4.96
N PHE A 102 -4.76 -5.67 4.19
CA PHE A 102 -4.14 -6.34 3.04
C PHE A 102 -3.67 -5.34 1.98
N ARG A 103 -4.54 -4.37 1.66
CA ARG A 103 -4.26 -3.34 0.65
C ARG A 103 -3.11 -2.43 1.09
N MET A 104 -3.05 -2.09 2.37
CA MET A 104 -2.01 -1.25 2.95
C MET A 104 -0.65 -1.93 2.88
N VAL A 105 -0.54 -3.15 3.40
CA VAL A 105 0.71 -3.93 3.37
C VAL A 105 1.18 -4.14 1.93
N LEU A 106 0.26 -4.50 1.03
CA LEU A 106 0.56 -4.67 -0.39
C LEU A 106 1.00 -3.34 -1.05
N THR A 107 0.39 -2.22 -0.67
CA THR A 107 0.78 -0.87 -1.13
C THR A 107 2.21 -0.54 -0.73
N LEU A 108 2.50 -0.63 0.56
CA LEU A 108 3.80 -0.26 1.12
C LEU A 108 4.92 -1.14 0.55
N TYR A 109 4.67 -2.44 0.40
CA TYR A 109 5.66 -3.37 -0.14
C TYR A 109 5.85 -3.23 -1.65
N LEU A 110 4.80 -3.44 -2.46
CA LEU A 110 4.94 -3.52 -3.92
C LEU A 110 5.10 -2.16 -4.62
N PHE A 111 4.42 -1.13 -4.14
CA PHE A 111 4.36 0.16 -4.84
C PHE A 111 5.32 1.20 -4.26
N GLU A 112 5.55 1.13 -2.95
CA GLU A 112 6.38 2.10 -2.24
C GLU A 112 7.77 1.56 -1.86
N GLY A 113 7.98 0.24 -1.95
CA GLY A 113 9.29 -0.40 -1.84
C GLY A 113 9.80 -0.58 -0.41
N TYR A 114 8.92 -0.52 0.60
CA TYR A 114 9.28 -0.81 1.98
C TYR A 114 9.46 -2.31 2.20
N ASP A 115 10.40 -2.67 3.07
CA ASP A 115 10.52 -4.03 3.55
C ASP A 115 9.50 -4.35 4.66
N HIS A 116 9.37 -5.63 5.01
CA HIS A 116 8.39 -6.05 6.01
C HIS A 116 8.70 -5.55 7.42
N SER A 117 9.97 -5.28 7.75
CA SER A 117 10.39 -4.69 9.02
C SER A 117 9.95 -3.24 9.12
N GLU A 118 10.20 -2.42 8.10
CA GLU A 118 9.75 -1.04 8.02
C GLU A 118 8.22 -0.96 8.09
N ILE A 119 7.52 -1.84 7.37
CA ILE A 119 6.05 -1.91 7.40
C ILE A 119 5.55 -2.26 8.81
N ALA A 120 6.21 -3.18 9.50
CA ALA A 120 5.85 -3.57 10.86
C ALA A 120 5.96 -2.38 11.83
N GLU A 121 7.04 -1.59 11.73
CA GLU A 121 7.22 -0.37 12.52
C GLU A 121 6.20 0.72 12.17
N ILE A 122 5.90 0.88 10.89
CA ILE A 122 4.89 1.84 10.42
C ILE A 122 3.51 1.51 11.01
N LEU A 123 3.11 0.24 10.95
CA LEU A 123 1.77 -0.21 11.33
C LEU A 123 1.67 -0.64 12.80
N GLY A 124 2.76 -0.74 13.55
CA GLY A 124 2.75 -1.22 14.94
C GLY A 124 2.34 -2.69 15.07
N ILE A 125 2.72 -3.52 14.11
CA ILE A 125 2.45 -4.97 14.06
C ILE A 125 3.76 -5.76 14.08
N SER A 126 3.70 -7.10 14.14
CA SER A 126 4.90 -7.92 13.95
C SER A 126 5.28 -8.03 12.47
N GLU A 127 6.56 -8.21 12.18
CA GLU A 127 7.06 -8.50 10.84
C GLU A 127 6.42 -9.77 10.25
N SER A 128 6.16 -10.77 11.09
CA SER A 128 5.44 -11.99 10.70
C SER A 128 4.00 -11.71 10.26
N THR A 129 3.30 -10.76 10.92
CA THR A 129 1.99 -10.30 10.47
C THR A 129 2.11 -9.59 9.13
N SER A 130 3.09 -8.69 8.95
CA SER A 130 3.32 -8.03 7.66
C SER A 130 3.53 -9.04 6.50
N LYS A 131 4.42 -10.02 6.70
CA LYS A 131 4.69 -11.10 5.72
C LYS A 131 3.44 -11.93 5.39
N SER A 132 2.72 -12.37 6.43
CA SER A 132 1.53 -13.20 6.24
C SER A 132 0.39 -12.42 5.56
N GLN A 133 0.18 -11.16 5.93
CA GLN A 133 -0.83 -10.31 5.29
C GLN A 133 -0.49 -10.05 3.82
N TYR A 134 0.77 -9.78 3.50
CA TYR A 134 1.20 -9.64 2.11
C TYR A 134 0.92 -10.91 1.29
N SER A 135 1.33 -12.07 1.82
CA SER A 135 1.15 -13.35 1.14
C SER A 135 -0.33 -13.66 0.88
N ARG A 136 -1.18 -13.44 1.89
CA ARG A 136 -2.64 -13.58 1.79
C ARG A 136 -3.28 -12.59 0.83
N ALA A 137 -2.80 -11.36 0.79
CA ALA A 137 -3.29 -10.35 -0.16
C ALA A 137 -3.08 -10.80 -1.60
N LYS A 138 -1.89 -11.34 -1.92
CA LYS A 138 -1.60 -11.92 -3.26
C LYS A 138 -2.56 -13.07 -3.58
N GLU A 139 -2.78 -13.97 -2.63
CA GLU A 139 -3.67 -15.13 -2.84
C GLU A 139 -5.13 -14.73 -3.06
N LYS A 140 -5.64 -13.77 -2.27
CA LYS A 140 -6.99 -13.22 -2.49
C LYS A 140 -7.12 -12.56 -3.87
N ILE A 141 -6.08 -11.86 -4.34
CA ILE A 141 -6.06 -11.31 -5.70
C ILE A 141 -6.13 -12.44 -6.73
N ARG A 142 -5.29 -13.47 -6.60
CA ARG A 142 -5.27 -14.62 -7.51
C ARG A 142 -6.63 -15.30 -7.63
N LYS A 143 -7.21 -15.74 -6.51
CA LYS A 143 -8.52 -16.42 -6.49
C LYS A 143 -9.62 -15.59 -7.16
N LYS A 144 -9.60 -14.28 -6.93
CA LYS A 144 -10.58 -13.36 -7.52
C LYS A 144 -10.42 -13.22 -9.03
N LEU A 145 -9.19 -13.33 -9.54
CA LEU A 145 -8.89 -13.32 -10.96
C LEU A 145 -9.24 -14.67 -11.62
N GLU A 146 -8.97 -15.80 -10.96
CA GLU A 146 -9.36 -17.13 -11.43
C GLU A 146 -10.89 -17.31 -11.49
N THR A 147 -11.62 -16.83 -10.48
CA THR A 147 -13.09 -16.97 -10.41
C THR A 147 -13.79 -16.20 -11.55
N ARG A 148 -13.26 -15.04 -11.94
CA ARG A 148 -13.78 -14.27 -13.09
C ARG A 148 -13.64 -15.05 -14.39
N LYS A 149 -12.57 -15.82 -14.53
CA LYS A 149 -12.29 -16.63 -15.71
C LYS A 149 -13.31 -17.75 -15.93
N ASN A 150 -13.91 -18.27 -14.85
CA ASN A 150 -14.92 -19.33 -14.93
C ASN A 150 -16.33 -18.81 -15.28
N HIS A 151 -16.52 -17.48 -15.36
CA HIS A 151 -17.81 -16.83 -15.63
C HIS A 151 -17.83 -16.06 -16.96
N GLU A 152 -16.75 -16.13 -17.74
CA GLU A 152 -16.64 -15.62 -19.13
C GLU A 152 -16.58 -16.80 -20.10
#